data_AF-A0A8S3K718-F1
#
_entry.id   AF-A0A8S3K718-F1
#
_cell.length_a   1.000
_cell.length_b   1.000
_cell.length_c   1.000
_cell.angle_alpha   90.00
_cell.angle_beta   90.00
_cell.angle_gamma   90.00
#
_symmetry.space_group_name_H-M   'P 1'
#
loop_
_entity.id
_entity.type
_entity.pdbx_description
1 polymer ?
#
loop_
_entity_poly.entity_id
_entity_poly.type
_entity_poly.pdbx_seq_one_letter_code
_entity_poly.pdbx_strand_id
1 'polypeptide(L)'
;MQGHTDPSTCICSNQNTDSFFFTSSDRYLYKWNTRTKLIEWSIKSPQLISCATSHPQRNIIILGTEASKLLIYDTLSSCYITTIL
;
A
#
# COMPACT_ATOMS: atom_id res chain seq x y z
N MET A 1 -15.87 12.42 5.39
CA MET A 1 -14.48 12.61 4.93
C MET A 1 -14.55 13.22 3.55
N GLN A 2 -14.24 14.51 3.41
CA GLN A 2 -14.30 15.26 2.16
C GLN A 2 -12.97 15.97 2.01
N GLY A 3 -12.19 15.59 0.99
CA GLY A 3 -10.82 16.09 0.84
C GLY A 3 -9.94 15.35 -0.17
N HIS A 4 -10.51 14.62 -1.14
CA HIS A 4 -9.72 14.00 -2.21
C HIS A 4 -10.32 14.36 -3.57
N THR A 5 -9.52 15.02 -4.40
CA THR A 5 -9.81 15.39 -5.81
C THR A 5 -9.42 14.29 -6.80
N ASP A 6 -8.89 13.17 -6.32
CA ASP A 6 -8.65 11.95 -7.10
C ASP A 6 -9.07 10.73 -6.25
N PRO A 7 -9.61 9.66 -6.86
CA PRO A 7 -10.11 8.51 -6.12
C PRO A 7 -8.95 7.84 -5.38
N SER A 8 -8.90 8.00 -4.07
CA SER A 8 -8.04 7.18 -3.22
C SER A 8 -8.44 5.73 -3.40
N THR A 9 -7.62 4.96 -4.12
CA THR A 9 -8.05 3.66 -4.65
C THR A 9 -8.22 2.62 -3.57
N CYS A 10 -7.43 2.65 -2.48
CA CYS A 10 -7.57 1.72 -1.35
C CYS A 10 -6.85 2.20 -0.07
N ILE A 11 -7.38 1.77 1.08
CA ILE A 11 -6.76 1.92 2.41
C ILE A 11 -6.77 0.53 3.09
N CYS A 12 -5.64 0.10 3.65
CA CYS A 12 -5.57 -1.12 4.45
C CYS A 12 -4.82 -0.87 5.77
N SER A 13 -5.37 -1.33 6.89
CA SER A 13 -4.66 -1.24 8.17
C SER A 13 -3.62 -2.33 8.29
N ASN A 14 -2.54 -2.06 9.02
CA ASN A 14 -1.66 -3.11 9.50
C ASN A 14 -2.09 -3.49 10.92
N GLN A 15 -2.53 -4.71 11.14
CA GLN A 15 -3.06 -5.15 12.44
C GLN A 15 -2.00 -5.18 13.56
N ASN A 16 -0.71 -5.21 13.22
CA ASN A 16 0.37 -5.32 14.21
C ASN A 16 1.03 -3.99 14.59
N THR A 17 0.67 -2.88 13.96
CA THR A 17 1.36 -1.61 14.16
C THR A 17 0.38 -0.44 14.18
N ASP A 18 0.71 0.63 14.88
CA ASP A 18 0.06 1.95 14.79
C ASP A 18 0.31 2.61 13.41
N SER A 19 0.07 1.88 12.34
CA SER A 19 0.23 2.34 10.97
C SER A 19 -0.79 1.72 10.04
N PHE A 20 -1.18 2.49 9.03
CA PHE A 20 -1.98 2.02 7.90
C PHE A 20 -1.27 2.33 6.61
N PHE A 21 -1.62 1.56 5.59
CA PHE A 21 -1.17 1.79 4.23
C PHE A 21 -2.33 2.34 3.41
N PHE A 22 -2.00 3.20 2.46
CA PHE A 22 -2.96 3.67 1.48
C PHE A 22 -2.29 3.86 0.14
N THR A 23 -3.07 3.71 -0.91
CA THR A 23 -2.62 3.87 -2.29
C THR A 23 -3.26 5.08 -2.92
N SER A 24 -2.47 5.78 -3.75
CA SER A 24 -2.93 6.93 -4.53
C SER A 24 -2.91 6.58 -6.02
N SER A 25 -3.75 7.27 -6.80
CA SER A 25 -3.70 7.31 -8.26
C SER A 25 -2.32 7.71 -8.80
N ASP A 26 -1.48 8.33 -7.97
CA ASP A 26 -0.09 8.68 -8.30
C ASP A 26 0.85 7.47 -8.47
N ARG A 27 0.33 6.24 -8.31
CA ARG A 27 1.09 4.98 -8.28
C ARG A 27 2.02 4.87 -7.09
N TYR A 28 1.66 5.48 -5.97
CA TYR A 28 2.42 5.36 -4.73
C TYR A 28 1.66 4.55 -3.70
N LEU A 29 2.43 3.75 -2.95
CA LEU A 29 2.02 3.14 -1.70
C LEU A 29 2.67 3.95 -0.57
N TYR A 30 1.84 4.42 0.35
CA TYR A 30 2.29 5.18 1.51
C TYR A 30 2.09 4.36 2.77
N LYS A 31 3.03 4.51 3.72
CA LYS A 31 2.84 4.08 5.10
C LYS A 31 2.62 5.30 5.98
N TRP A 32 1.49 5.33 6.66
CA TRP A 32 1.10 6.41 7.55
C TRP A 32 1.07 5.93 8.99
N ASN A 33 1.70 6.66 9.89
CA ASN A 33 1.66 6.38 11.31
C ASN A 33 0.40 7.02 11.95
N THR A 34 -0.46 6.22 12.57
CA THR A 34 -1.72 6.69 13.16
C THR A 34 -1.49 7.61 14.36
N ARG A 35 -0.41 7.37 15.12
CA ARG A 35 -0.09 8.12 16.34
C ARG A 35 0.53 9.48 16.04
N THR A 36 1.53 9.51 15.16
CA THR A 36 2.22 10.77 14.80
C THR A 36 1.49 11.57 13.72
N LYS A 37 0.55 10.92 13.00
CA LYS A 37 -0.18 11.48 11.86
C LYS A 37 0.73 11.93 10.71
N LEU A 38 1.85 11.23 10.52
CA LEU A 38 2.84 11.52 9.49
C LEU A 38 3.05 10.31 8.58
N ILE A 39 3.48 10.59 7.35
CA ILE A 39 3.94 9.57 6.40
C ILE A 39 5.33 9.13 6.85
N GLU A 40 5.48 7.84 7.18
CA GLU A 40 6.78 7.26 7.54
C GLU A 40 7.65 7.05 6.30
N TRP A 41 7.04 6.54 5.23
CA TRP A 41 7.69 6.38 3.94
C TRP A 41 6.65 6.25 2.83
N SER A 42 7.12 6.41 1.60
CA SER A 42 6.35 6.16 0.38
C SER A 42 7.21 5.40 -0.62
N ILE A 43 6.60 4.50 -1.37
CA ILE A 43 7.27 3.80 -2.46
C ILE A 43 6.44 3.90 -3.73
N LYS A 44 7.14 4.12 -4.85
CA LYS A 44 6.52 4.14 -6.16
C LYS A 44 6.31 2.70 -6.64
N SER A 45 5.09 2.38 -7.01
CA SER A 45 4.73 1.16 -7.71
C SER A 45 5.02 1.31 -9.21
N PRO A 46 5.49 0.24 -9.88
CA PRO A 46 5.66 0.23 -11.32
C PRO A 46 4.32 0.38 -12.07
N GLN A 47 3.19 0.07 -11.42
CA GLN A 47 1.85 0.06 -12.04
C GLN A 47 0.80 0.77 -11.18
N LEU A 48 -0.32 1.14 -11.81
CA LEU A 48 -1.50 1.66 -11.11
C LEU A 48 -2.06 0.61 -10.18
N ILE A 49 -2.26 0.99 -8.92
CA ILE A 49 -2.77 0.12 -7.87
C ILE A 49 -4.26 0.37 -7.74
N SER A 50 -5.05 -0.68 -8.00
CA SER A 50 -6.50 -0.66 -7.84
C SER A 50 -6.92 -1.11 -6.45
N CYS A 51 -6.17 -2.04 -5.83
CA CYS A 51 -6.44 -2.48 -4.47
C CYS A 51 -5.19 -2.85 -3.67
N ALA A 52 -5.30 -2.82 -2.35
CA ALA A 52 -4.20 -3.17 -1.44
C ALA A 52 -4.72 -3.90 -0.20
N THR A 53 -3.99 -4.93 0.25
CA THR A 53 -4.26 -5.63 1.50
C THR A 53 -2.96 -5.99 2.21
N SER A 54 -2.94 -5.91 3.54
CA SER A 54 -1.79 -6.29 4.36
C SER A 54 -1.99 -7.69 4.91
N HIS A 55 -0.91 -8.46 5.07
CA HIS A 55 -0.99 -9.74 5.74
C HIS A 55 -0.96 -9.55 7.27
N PRO A 56 -1.85 -10.18 8.06
CA PRO A 56 -1.99 -9.90 9.48
C PRO A 56 -0.78 -10.34 10.33
N GLN A 57 -0.01 -11.35 9.89
CA GLN A 57 1.14 -11.88 10.64
C GLN A 57 2.49 -11.71 9.93
N ARG A 58 2.49 -11.33 8.66
CA ARG A 58 3.71 -11.28 7.83
C ARG A 58 3.87 -9.85 7.36
N ASN A 59 5.12 -9.42 7.25
CA ASN A 59 5.47 -8.07 6.80
C ASN A 59 5.35 -7.94 5.27
N ILE A 60 4.22 -8.37 4.71
CA ILE A 60 3.96 -8.33 3.28
C ILE A 60 2.65 -7.59 3.00
N ILE A 61 2.64 -6.88 1.88
CA ILE A 61 1.50 -6.17 1.34
C ILE A 61 1.25 -6.70 -0.06
N ILE A 62 0.01 -7.06 -0.33
CA ILE A 62 -0.45 -7.50 -1.65
C ILE A 62 -1.16 -6.33 -2.29
N LEU A 63 -0.73 -5.97 -3.49
CA LEU A 63 -1.30 -4.88 -4.30
C LEU A 63 -1.89 -5.49 -5.57
N GLY A 64 -3.17 -5.28 -5.80
CA GLY A 64 -3.79 -5.55 -7.09
C GLY A 64 -3.57 -4.37 -8.04
N THR A 65 -3.12 -4.66 -9.25
CA THR A 65 -2.88 -3.64 -10.27
C THR A 65 -3.90 -3.72 -11.40
N GLU A 66 -4.09 -2.60 -12.10
CA GLU A 66 -4.95 -2.57 -13.29
C GLU A 66 -4.40 -3.41 -14.45
N ALA A 67 -3.12 -3.76 -14.44
CA ALA A 67 -2.51 -4.60 -15.47
C ALA A 67 -2.76 -6.10 -15.24
N SER A 68 -3.80 -6.46 -14.48
CA SER A 68 -4.17 -7.83 -14.14
C SER A 68 -3.03 -8.60 -13.47
N LYS A 69 -2.30 -7.93 -12.59
CA LYS A 69 -1.12 -8.46 -11.89
C LYS A 69 -1.25 -8.21 -10.40
N LEU A 70 -0.79 -9.16 -9.59
CA LEU A 70 -0.65 -8.99 -8.15
C LEU A 70 0.81 -8.70 -7.80
N LEU A 71 1.10 -7.53 -7.26
CA LEU A 71 2.42 -7.20 -6.73
C LEU A 71 2.49 -7.56 -5.25
N ILE A 72 3.55 -8.25 -4.86
CA ILE A 72 3.84 -8.51 -3.45
C ILE A 72 5.01 -7.63 -3.02
N TYR A 73 4.77 -6.82 -2.00
CA TYR A 73 5.76 -5.94 -1.41
C TYR A 73 6.13 -6.43 -0.01
N ASP A 74 7.43 -6.61 0.26
CA ASP A 74 7.96 -6.91 1.58
C ASP A 74 8.35 -5.62 2.29
N THR A 75 7.75 -5.36 3.45
CA THR A 75 8.01 -4.15 4.23
C THR A 75 9.28 -4.26 5.09
N LEU A 76 9.81 -5.46 5.35
CA LEU A 76 11.12 -5.64 5.98
C LEU A 76 12.23 -5.39 4.97
N SER A 77 12.17 -6.08 3.84
CA SER A 77 13.19 -5.99 2.79
C SER A 77 13.06 -4.72 1.94
N SER A 78 11.95 -3.98 2.10
CA SER A 78 11.60 -2.78 1.35
C SER A 78 11.65 -2.98 -0.18
N CYS A 79 11.29 -4.18 -0.65
CA CYS A 79 11.43 -4.60 -2.05
C CYS A 79 10.18 -5.32 -2.56
N TYR A 80 9.94 -5.22 -3.87
CA TYR A 80 8.92 -6.02 -4.55
C TYR A 80 9.45 -7.44 -4.79
N ILE A 81 8.80 -8.44 -4.20
CA ILE A 81 9.24 -9.83 -4.28
C ILE A 81 8.83 -10.45 -5.62
N THR A 82 7.57 -10.27 -6.03
CA THR A 82 7.05 -10.98 -7.20
C THR A 82 5.80 -10.35 -7.80
N THR A 83 5.49 -10.81 -9.01
CA THR A 83 4.23 -10.59 -9.72
C THR A 83 3.55 -11.94 -9.89
N ILE A 84 2.38 -12.14 -9.30
CA ILE A 84 1.57 -13.36 -9.53
C ILE A 84 0.53 -13.03 -10.61
N LEU A 85 0.47 -13.88 -11.64
CA LEU A 85 -0.46 -13.83 -12.79
C LEU A 85 -1.69 -14.69 -12.50
#